data_AF-A0A7C5NEG8-F1
#
_entry.id   AF-A0A7C5NEG8-F1
#
_cell.length_a   1.000
_cell.length_b   1.000
_cell.length_c   1.000
_cell.angle_alpha   90.00
_cell.angle_beta   90.00
_cell.angle_gamma   90.00
#
_symmetry.space_group_name_H-M   'P 1'
#
loop_
_entity.id
_entity.type
_entity.pdbx_description
1 polymer ?
#
loop_
_entity_poly.entity_id
_entity_poly.type
_entity_poly.pdbx_seq_one_letter_code
_entity_poly.pdbx_strand_id
1 'polypeptide(L)'
;MPRITAAEGPRATAFTWGRALGIALTLWSSLAFAQEEAREAAPTGRAAYEQGAAAAAEERWDAAHEAFARSYELSGAPSAGFNAAMALRAQGRHVEARAALSSLLERHPHWEHNDAVRERLAEENHTVAFLQLDAVDPPTASLRLDGRPIPFTTEPIPLDPAEHVLRAEAPGHAPFDWTGSLAPGERRTLTIQLASIGGDSVAESPWLWIAIGAVLVGGGVLAAVLIDDSLQLAPESENTVRF
;
A
#
# COMPACT_ATOMS: atom_id res chain seq x y z
N MET A 1 -23.11 -36.70 -65.57
CA MET A 1 -22.31 -37.51 -64.63
C MET A 1 -21.52 -36.56 -63.73
N PRO A 2 -21.82 -36.48 -62.42
CA PRO A 2 -21.15 -35.55 -61.52
C PRO A 2 -19.85 -36.16 -60.98
N ARG A 3 -18.77 -35.36 -60.93
CA ARG A 3 -17.53 -35.67 -60.20
C ARG A 3 -17.58 -34.99 -58.83
N ILE A 4 -17.40 -35.80 -57.79
CA ILE A 4 -17.22 -35.42 -56.40
C ILE A 4 -15.71 -35.29 -56.14
N THR A 5 -15.26 -34.16 -55.61
CA THR A 5 -13.95 -33.93 -54.95
C THR A 5 -13.99 -32.52 -54.34
N ALA A 6 -13.47 -32.18 -53.18
CA ALA A 6 -13.28 -32.82 -51.87
C ALA A 6 -13.19 -31.62 -50.90
N ALA A 7 -13.71 -31.78 -49.68
CA ALA A 7 -13.81 -30.71 -48.70
C ALA A 7 -12.44 -30.21 -48.21
N GLU A 8 -12.24 -28.88 -48.20
CA GLU A 8 -11.10 -28.21 -47.56
C GLU A 8 -11.27 -28.23 -46.03
N GLY A 9 -10.31 -28.82 -45.33
CA GLY A 9 -10.21 -28.75 -43.86
C GLY A 9 -9.61 -27.41 -43.41
N PRO A 10 -9.94 -26.91 -42.21
CA PRO A 10 -9.44 -25.63 -41.72
C PRO A 10 -7.94 -25.71 -41.41
N ARG A 11 -7.20 -24.72 -41.92
CA ARG A 11 -5.77 -24.53 -41.70
C ARG A 11 -5.50 -24.16 -40.23
N ALA A 12 -4.64 -24.93 -39.58
CA ALA A 12 -4.12 -24.63 -38.25
C ALA A 12 -3.39 -23.28 -38.24
N THR A 13 -3.87 -22.35 -37.42
CA THR A 13 -3.20 -21.09 -37.13
C THR A 13 -2.03 -21.34 -36.18
N ALA A 14 -0.81 -21.22 -36.69
CA ALA A 14 0.40 -21.25 -35.89
C ALA A 14 0.44 -19.98 -35.00
N PHE A 15 0.23 -20.16 -33.71
CA PHE A 15 0.37 -19.12 -32.70
C PHE A 15 1.87 -18.90 -32.43
N THR A 16 2.44 -17.84 -33.00
CA THR A 16 3.84 -17.45 -32.76
C THR A 16 3.97 -16.91 -31.33
N TRP A 17 4.47 -17.75 -30.43
CA TRP A 17 5.05 -17.32 -29.16
C TRP A 17 6.36 -16.60 -29.45
N GLY A 18 6.37 -15.28 -29.30
CA GLY A 18 7.58 -14.51 -29.47
C GLY A 18 7.45 -13.16 -28.80
N ARG A 19 8.33 -12.94 -27.81
CA ARG A 19 8.64 -11.67 -27.12
C ARG A 19 7.93 -11.42 -25.79
N ALA A 20 8.26 -12.24 -24.79
CA ALA A 20 8.25 -11.85 -23.37
C ALA A 20 9.62 -12.12 -22.74
N LEU A 21 10.71 -11.72 -23.42
CA LEU A 21 12.08 -11.86 -22.93
C LEU A 21 12.75 -10.48 -23.05
N GLY A 22 12.49 -9.62 -22.07
CA GLY A 22 13.03 -8.25 -22.10
C GLY A 22 13.12 -7.53 -20.76
N ILE A 23 12.50 -8.05 -19.69
CA ILE A 23 12.48 -7.39 -18.36
C ILE A 23 13.29 -8.18 -17.31
N ALA A 24 13.69 -9.43 -17.58
CA ALA A 24 14.41 -10.27 -16.62
C ALA A 24 15.94 -10.03 -16.55
N LEU A 25 16.51 -9.18 -17.42
CA LEU A 25 17.98 -9.07 -17.57
C LEU A 25 18.63 -7.88 -16.86
N THR A 26 17.85 -6.95 -16.28
CA THR A 26 18.42 -5.81 -15.54
C THR A 26 18.46 -6.00 -14.02
N LEU A 27 17.70 -6.96 -13.47
CA LEU A 27 17.74 -7.28 -12.04
C LEU A 27 18.89 -8.22 -11.65
N TRP A 28 19.45 -8.98 -12.60
CA TRP A 28 20.47 -9.99 -12.28
C TRP A 28 21.87 -9.41 -12.06
N SER A 29 22.24 -8.38 -12.81
CA SER A 29 23.57 -7.78 -12.70
C SER A 29 23.80 -7.17 -11.31
N SER A 30 22.76 -6.54 -10.74
CA SER A 30 22.82 -5.93 -9.41
C SER A 30 22.95 -6.97 -8.28
N LEU A 31 22.36 -8.16 -8.45
CA LEU A 31 22.48 -9.24 -7.47
C LEU A 31 23.90 -9.81 -7.42
N ALA A 32 24.57 -9.96 -8.56
CA ALA A 32 25.91 -10.56 -8.62
C ALA A 32 26.96 -9.73 -7.86
N PHE A 33 26.93 -8.40 -7.99
CA PHE A 33 27.84 -7.51 -7.27
C PHE A 33 27.53 -7.45 -5.77
N ALA A 34 26.24 -7.36 -5.41
CA ALA A 34 25.82 -7.43 -4.01
C ALA A 34 26.23 -8.75 -3.34
N GLN A 35 26.27 -9.85 -4.10
CA GLN A 35 26.68 -11.16 -3.61
C GLN A 35 28.18 -11.23 -3.29
N GLU A 36 29.03 -10.61 -4.11
CA GLU A 36 30.49 -10.66 -3.92
C GLU A 36 30.91 -9.80 -2.72
N GLU A 37 30.39 -8.58 -2.60
CA GLU A 37 30.66 -7.71 -1.45
C GLU A 37 30.17 -8.32 -0.13
N ALA A 38 28.97 -8.92 -0.13
CA ALA A 38 28.45 -9.60 1.06
C ALA A 38 29.23 -10.88 1.41
N ARG A 39 29.81 -11.56 0.41
CA ARG A 39 30.74 -12.67 0.63
C ARG A 39 32.06 -12.18 1.20
N GLU A 40 32.58 -11.03 0.77
CA GLU A 40 33.83 -10.47 1.26
C GLU A 40 33.70 -9.75 2.61
N ALA A 41 32.50 -9.28 2.97
CA ALA A 41 32.19 -8.74 4.29
C ALA A 41 32.42 -9.77 5.42
N ALA A 42 32.56 -9.28 6.65
CA ALA A 42 32.89 -10.07 7.84
C ALA A 42 32.11 -11.41 7.90
N PRO A 43 32.72 -12.53 8.36
CA PRO A 43 32.03 -13.83 8.42
C PRO A 43 30.72 -13.77 9.22
N THR A 44 30.62 -12.80 10.13
CA THR A 44 29.41 -12.43 10.86
C THR A 44 28.37 -11.84 9.91
N GLY A 45 27.34 -12.62 9.57
CA GLY A 45 26.21 -12.16 8.74
C GLY A 45 26.04 -12.93 7.42
N ARG A 46 27.08 -13.58 6.90
CA ARG A 46 27.03 -14.32 5.63
C ARG A 46 25.91 -15.37 5.58
N ALA A 47 25.75 -16.15 6.65
CA ALA A 47 24.68 -17.15 6.73
C ALA A 47 23.27 -16.51 6.64
N ALA A 48 23.08 -15.33 7.25
CA ALA A 48 21.81 -14.61 7.15
C ALA A 48 21.61 -14.03 5.74
N TYR A 49 22.67 -13.54 5.09
CA TYR A 49 22.61 -13.10 3.70
C TYR A 49 22.19 -14.24 2.75
N GLU A 50 22.81 -15.41 2.88
CA GLU A 50 22.49 -16.59 2.07
C GLU A 50 21.04 -17.05 2.29
N GLN A 51 20.56 -17.03 3.54
CA GLN A 51 19.15 -17.27 3.86
C GLN A 51 18.23 -16.25 3.18
N GLY A 52 18.59 -14.97 3.20
CA GLY A 52 17.84 -13.90 2.53
C GLY A 52 17.78 -14.10 1.02
N ALA A 53 18.92 -14.45 0.40
CA ALA A 53 19.01 -14.74 -1.03
C ALA A 53 18.18 -15.96 -1.43
N ALA A 54 18.22 -17.04 -0.64
CA ALA A 54 17.39 -18.22 -0.86
C ALA A 54 15.89 -17.91 -0.72
N ALA A 55 15.51 -17.14 0.32
CA ALA A 55 14.13 -16.71 0.51
C ALA A 55 13.64 -15.81 -0.63
N ALA A 56 14.46 -14.88 -1.10
CA ALA A 56 14.15 -14.01 -2.23
C ALA A 56 14.00 -14.79 -3.54
N ALA A 57 14.84 -15.81 -3.78
CA ALA A 57 14.74 -16.67 -4.95
C ALA A 57 13.43 -17.48 -4.99
N GLU A 58 12.84 -17.73 -3.82
CA GLU A 58 11.53 -18.38 -3.66
C GLU A 58 10.38 -17.38 -3.47
N GLU A 59 10.62 -16.08 -3.69
CA GLU A 59 9.64 -14.99 -3.54
C GLU A 59 9.03 -14.90 -2.11
N ARG A 60 9.71 -15.46 -1.11
CA ARG A 60 9.34 -15.37 0.30
C ARG A 60 9.84 -14.05 0.88
N TRP A 61 9.26 -12.94 0.43
CA TRP A 61 9.76 -11.59 0.67
C TRP A 61 9.85 -11.19 2.14
N ASP A 62 8.92 -11.64 2.99
CA ASP A 62 8.97 -11.39 4.44
C ASP A 62 10.22 -12.01 5.07
N ALA A 63 10.47 -13.29 4.76
CA ALA A 63 11.65 -14.01 5.24
C ALA A 63 12.95 -13.44 4.65
N ALA A 64 12.90 -13.00 3.38
CA ALA A 64 14.03 -12.36 2.73
C ALA A 64 14.40 -11.04 3.43
N HIS A 65 13.42 -10.18 3.71
CA HIS A 65 13.62 -8.94 4.42
C HIS A 65 14.25 -9.17 5.79
N GLU A 66 13.69 -10.08 6.59
CA GLU A 66 14.21 -10.37 7.94
C GLU A 66 15.66 -10.86 7.90
N ALA A 67 15.98 -11.77 6.98
CA ALA A 67 17.31 -12.35 6.87
C ALA A 67 18.34 -11.33 6.34
N PHE A 68 17.98 -10.50 5.35
CA PHE A 68 18.86 -9.42 4.89
C PHE A 68 19.05 -8.32 5.93
N ALA A 69 18.00 -7.93 6.65
CA ALA A 69 18.09 -6.95 7.75
C ALA A 69 19.04 -7.47 8.84
N ARG A 70 18.87 -8.73 9.26
CA ARG A 70 19.78 -9.38 10.21
C ARG A 70 21.22 -9.44 9.68
N SER A 71 21.40 -9.78 8.40
CA SER A 71 22.73 -9.77 7.78
C SER A 71 23.37 -8.39 7.87
N TYR A 72 22.59 -7.34 7.60
CA TYR A 72 23.08 -5.96 7.66
C TYR A 72 23.42 -5.52 9.09
N GLU A 73 22.59 -5.86 10.08
CA GLU A 73 22.86 -5.59 11.50
C GLU A 73 24.15 -6.26 11.99
N LEU A 74 24.41 -7.50 11.53
CA LEU A 74 25.56 -8.29 11.95
C LEU A 74 26.87 -7.87 11.26
N SER A 75 26.80 -7.51 9.98
CA SER A 75 27.99 -7.28 9.14
C SER A 75 28.28 -5.80 8.89
N GLY A 76 27.26 -4.94 8.97
CA GLY A 76 27.31 -3.57 8.48
C GLY A 76 27.39 -3.45 6.95
N ALA A 77 27.28 -4.55 6.19
CA ALA A 77 27.45 -4.57 4.73
C ALA A 77 26.31 -3.81 4.03
N PRO A 78 26.58 -2.71 3.30
CA PRO A 78 25.53 -1.89 2.67
C PRO A 78 24.69 -2.68 1.66
N SER A 79 25.28 -3.64 0.96
CA SER A 79 24.60 -4.53 0.02
C SER A 79 23.48 -5.36 0.67
N ALA A 80 23.67 -5.81 1.92
CA ALA A 80 22.62 -6.48 2.69
C ALA A 80 21.49 -5.51 3.07
N GLY A 81 21.82 -4.28 3.47
CA GLY A 81 20.85 -3.23 3.77
C GLY A 81 20.01 -2.84 2.55
N PHE A 82 20.65 -2.73 1.37
CA PHE A 82 19.97 -2.50 0.11
C PHE A 82 19.00 -3.63 -0.25
N ASN A 83 19.43 -4.88 -0.13
CA ASN A 83 18.57 -6.04 -0.39
C ASN A 83 17.39 -6.14 0.58
N ALA A 84 17.56 -5.74 1.84
CA ALA A 84 16.46 -5.63 2.80
C ALA A 84 15.42 -4.61 2.33
N ALA A 85 15.86 -3.42 1.87
CA ALA A 85 14.97 -2.41 1.31
C ALA A 85 14.24 -2.89 0.04
N MET A 86 14.92 -3.63 -0.83
CA MET A 86 14.30 -4.23 -2.01
C MET A 86 13.24 -5.29 -1.66
N ALA A 87 13.45 -6.06 -0.60
CA ALA A 87 12.46 -7.01 -0.10
C ALA A 87 11.21 -6.31 0.47
N LEU A 88 11.37 -5.17 1.17
CA LEU A 88 10.24 -4.33 1.60
C LEU A 88 9.43 -3.83 0.40
N ARG A 89 10.11 -3.35 -0.65
CA ARG A 89 9.46 -2.92 -1.89
C ARG A 89 8.67 -4.04 -2.55
N ALA A 90 9.20 -5.26 -2.56
CA ALA A 90 8.50 -6.42 -3.12
C ALA A 90 7.23 -6.81 -2.34
N GLN A 91 7.13 -6.42 -1.06
CA GLN A 91 5.93 -6.58 -0.22
C GLN A 91 4.91 -5.45 -0.40
N GLY A 92 5.20 -4.43 -1.20
CA GLY A 92 4.39 -3.21 -1.30
C GLY A 92 4.57 -2.23 -0.13
N ARG A 93 5.57 -2.45 0.73
CA ARG A 93 5.90 -1.58 1.88
C ARG A 93 6.84 -0.45 1.47
N HIS A 94 6.34 0.39 0.57
CA HIS A 94 7.07 1.48 -0.08
C HIS A 94 7.53 2.58 0.89
N VAL A 95 6.74 2.92 1.91
CA VAL A 95 7.13 3.91 2.94
C VAL A 95 8.36 3.43 3.71
N GLU A 96 8.37 2.16 4.09
CA GLU A 96 9.50 1.56 4.82
C GLU A 96 10.72 1.37 3.91
N ALA A 97 10.52 0.95 2.66
CA ALA A 97 11.59 0.87 1.66
C ALA A 97 12.25 2.24 1.44
N ARG A 98 11.46 3.30 1.28
CA ARG A 98 11.95 4.70 1.15
C ARG A 98 12.79 5.11 2.35
N ALA A 99 12.32 4.84 3.57
CA ALA A 99 13.04 5.14 4.79
C ALA A 99 14.36 4.36 4.90
N ALA A 100 14.35 3.08 4.56
CA ALA A 100 15.54 2.22 4.57
C ALA A 100 16.60 2.70 3.57
N LEU A 101 16.21 3.07 2.34
CA LEU A 101 17.11 3.59 1.32
C LEU A 101 17.71 4.95 1.71
N SER A 102 16.92 5.87 2.27
CA SER A 102 17.43 7.16 2.80
C SER A 102 18.47 6.92 3.89
N SER A 103 18.15 6.06 4.86
CA SER A 103 19.04 5.70 5.95
C SER A 103 20.33 5.02 5.47
N LEU A 104 20.28 4.27 4.37
CA LEU A 104 21.45 3.63 3.78
C LEU A 104 22.41 4.67 3.19
N LEU A 105 21.89 5.66 2.46
CA LEU A 105 22.68 6.78 1.91
C LEU A 105 23.33 7.61 3.03
N GLU A 106 22.62 7.84 4.12
CA GLU A 106 23.12 8.59 5.29
C GLU A 106 24.24 7.85 6.01
N ARG A 107 24.09 6.54 6.22
CA ARG A 107 25.06 5.72 6.97
C ARG A 107 26.28 5.32 6.16
N HIS A 108 26.13 5.18 4.85
CA HIS A 108 27.21 4.75 3.96
C HIS A 108 27.43 5.74 2.82
N PRO A 109 27.80 7.00 3.10
CA PRO A 109 27.85 8.07 2.10
C PRO A 109 28.87 7.84 0.98
N HIS A 110 29.86 6.96 1.20
CA HIS A 110 30.93 6.65 0.26
C HIS A 110 30.84 5.24 -0.36
N TRP A 111 29.71 4.54 -0.19
CA TRP A 111 29.50 3.26 -0.86
C TRP A 111 29.41 3.45 -2.38
N GLU A 112 30.16 2.65 -3.13
CA GLU A 112 30.30 2.76 -4.59
C GLU A 112 28.95 2.69 -5.32
N HIS A 113 27.98 1.94 -4.76
CA HIS A 113 26.68 1.71 -5.36
C HIS A 113 25.58 2.71 -4.94
N ASN A 114 25.96 3.83 -4.30
CA ASN A 114 24.98 4.83 -3.85
C ASN A 114 24.15 5.45 -4.99
N ASP A 115 24.63 5.46 -6.24
CA ASP A 115 23.83 5.92 -7.39
C ASP A 115 22.61 5.02 -7.63
N ALA A 116 22.77 3.70 -7.50
CA ALA A 116 21.65 2.75 -7.60
C ALA A 116 20.66 2.92 -6.44
N VAL A 117 21.15 3.26 -5.24
CA VAL A 117 20.30 3.56 -4.07
C VAL A 117 19.50 4.85 -4.30
N ARG A 118 20.12 5.90 -4.85
CA ARG A 118 19.45 7.16 -5.19
C ARG A 118 18.38 6.97 -6.25
N GLU A 119 18.66 6.18 -7.28
CA GLU A 119 17.68 5.85 -8.32
C GLU A 119 16.47 5.15 -7.71
N ARG A 120 16.69 4.10 -6.89
CA ARG A 120 15.58 3.41 -6.23
C ARG A 120 14.81 4.33 -5.29
N LEU A 121 15.51 5.15 -4.51
CA LEU A 121 14.86 6.11 -3.61
C LEU A 121 14.00 7.11 -4.37
N ALA A 122 14.43 7.56 -5.55
CA ALA A 122 13.63 8.43 -6.41
C ALA A 122 12.35 7.73 -6.89
N GLU A 123 12.43 6.46 -7.29
CA GLU A 123 11.23 5.68 -7.62
C GLU A 123 10.26 5.55 -6.44
N GLU A 124 10.78 5.25 -5.23
CA GLU A 124 9.94 5.16 -4.03
C GLU A 124 9.31 6.52 -3.67
N ASN A 125 10.01 7.63 -3.89
CA ASN A 125 9.44 8.98 -3.73
C ASN A 125 8.27 9.25 -4.68
N HIS A 126 8.25 8.63 -5.86
CA HIS A 126 7.14 8.69 -6.81
C HIS A 126 6.05 7.65 -6.56
N THR A 127 6.34 6.62 -5.76
CA THR A 127 5.40 5.53 -5.47
C THR A 127 4.61 5.80 -4.19
N VAL A 128 5.25 6.29 -3.13
CA VAL A 128 4.59 6.60 -1.85
C VAL A 128 3.47 7.62 -2.06
N ALA A 129 2.28 7.28 -1.58
CA ALA A 129 1.14 8.18 -1.55
C ALA A 129 1.16 9.04 -0.29
N PHE A 130 0.35 10.10 -0.27
CA PHE A 130 0.28 11.03 0.86
C PHE A 130 -1.16 11.37 1.20
N LEU A 131 -1.49 11.28 2.48
CA LEU A 131 -2.75 11.76 3.04
C LEU A 131 -2.49 13.05 3.84
N GLN A 132 -3.16 14.13 3.50
CA GLN A 132 -3.09 15.40 4.20
C GLN A 132 -4.43 15.72 4.86
N LEU A 133 -4.38 16.10 6.14
CA LEU A 133 -5.56 16.55 6.88
C LEU A 133 -5.52 18.08 6.96
N ASP A 134 -6.41 18.75 6.24
CA ASP A 134 -6.46 20.22 6.22
C ASP A 134 -7.07 20.77 7.51
N ALA A 135 -8.14 20.14 8.01
CA ALA A 135 -8.81 20.51 9.24
C ALA A 135 -9.56 19.32 9.85
N VAL A 136 -9.71 19.36 11.18
CA VAL A 136 -10.53 18.42 11.95
C VAL A 136 -11.35 19.21 12.97
N ASP A 137 -12.67 19.07 12.91
CA ASP A 137 -13.62 19.73 13.80
C ASP A 137 -14.57 18.69 14.45
N PRO A 138 -14.66 18.61 15.79
CA PRO A 138 -13.91 19.40 16.77
C PRO A 138 -12.42 19.04 16.81
N PRO A 139 -11.53 19.99 17.17
CA PRO A 139 -10.09 19.73 17.28
C PRO A 139 -9.74 18.74 18.40
N THR A 140 -10.71 18.40 19.26
CA THR A 140 -10.59 17.36 20.30
C THR A 140 -10.84 15.94 19.78
N ALA A 141 -11.16 15.78 18.49
CA ALA A 141 -11.38 14.47 17.90
C ALA A 141 -10.12 13.61 17.96
N SER A 142 -10.29 12.36 18.38
CA SER A 142 -9.26 11.33 18.28
C SER A 142 -9.24 10.76 16.86
N LEU A 143 -8.05 10.57 16.30
CA LEU A 143 -7.85 10.07 14.94
C LEU A 143 -7.19 8.68 14.98
N ARG A 144 -7.65 7.78 14.12
CA ARG A 144 -7.03 6.48 13.89
C ARG A 144 -6.88 6.24 12.39
N LEU A 145 -5.67 5.96 11.94
CA LEU A 145 -5.36 5.58 10.56
C LEU A 145 -4.92 4.12 10.54
N ASP A 146 -5.64 3.30 9.77
CA ASP A 146 -5.46 1.84 9.70
C ASP A 146 -5.45 1.19 11.08
N GLY A 147 -6.38 1.65 11.94
CA GLY A 147 -6.54 1.19 13.32
C GLY A 147 -5.52 1.75 14.32
N ARG A 148 -4.47 2.45 13.86
CA ARG A 148 -3.42 3.01 14.72
C ARG A 148 -3.74 4.47 15.09
N PRO A 149 -3.63 4.85 16.38
CA PRO A 149 -3.87 6.24 16.78
C PRO A 149 -2.80 7.16 16.17
N ILE A 150 -3.25 8.29 15.60
CA ILE A 150 -2.36 9.33 15.07
C ILE A 150 -2.70 10.68 15.70
N PRO A 151 -1.72 11.55 15.95
CA PRO A 151 -2.01 12.95 16.27
C PRO A 151 -2.54 13.67 15.03
N PHE A 152 -3.33 14.72 15.23
CA PHE A 152 -3.62 15.65 14.14
C PHE A 152 -2.33 16.35 13.71
N THR A 153 -2.10 16.41 12.40
CA THR A 153 -1.02 17.17 11.77
C THR A 153 -1.49 17.67 10.41
N THR A 154 -1.04 18.86 10.04
CA THR A 154 -1.21 19.39 8.67
C THR A 154 -0.08 18.94 7.75
N GLU A 155 0.95 18.27 8.28
CA GLU A 155 1.99 17.66 7.46
C GLU A 155 1.43 16.44 6.72
N PRO A 156 1.78 16.26 5.43
CA PRO A 156 1.37 15.09 4.66
C PRO A 156 1.89 13.79 5.28
N ILE A 157 0.97 12.87 5.58
CA ILE A 157 1.26 11.54 6.12
C ILE A 157 1.60 10.61 4.95
N PRO A 158 2.84 10.06 4.87
CA PRO A 158 3.20 9.11 3.84
C PRO A 158 2.49 7.77 4.07
N LEU A 159 1.92 7.19 3.02
CA LEU A 159 1.21 5.92 3.03
C LEU A 159 1.63 5.06 1.84
N ASP A 160 1.57 3.74 2.03
CA ASP A 160 1.75 2.78 0.93
C ASP A 160 0.56 2.89 -0.03
N PRO A 161 0.72 2.67 -1.35
CA PRO A 161 -0.42 2.62 -2.26
C PRO A 161 -1.32 1.41 -1.96
N ALA A 162 -2.45 1.66 -1.31
CA ALA A 162 -3.45 0.66 -0.97
C ALA A 162 -4.77 1.32 -0.59
N GLU A 163 -5.74 0.52 -0.16
CA GLU A 163 -6.90 1.00 0.58
C GLU A 163 -6.50 1.33 2.02
N HIS A 164 -6.92 2.51 2.49
CA HIS A 164 -6.71 2.97 3.86
C HIS A 164 -8.02 3.33 4.53
N VAL A 165 -8.02 3.24 5.86
CA VAL A 165 -9.17 3.62 6.69
C VAL A 165 -8.75 4.68 7.69
N LEU A 166 -9.39 5.84 7.64
CA LEU A 166 -9.24 6.91 8.62
C LEU A 166 -10.55 7.04 9.41
N ARG A 167 -10.46 6.93 10.74
CA ARG A 167 -11.56 7.11 11.66
C ARG A 167 -11.32 8.30 12.58
N ALA A 168 -12.31 9.16 12.74
CA ALA A 168 -12.29 10.29 13.66
C ALA A 168 -13.48 10.23 14.62
N GLU A 169 -13.23 10.42 15.92
CA GLU A 169 -14.25 10.30 16.97
C GLU A 169 -14.09 11.41 18.02
N ALA A 170 -15.21 12.00 18.44
CA ALA A 170 -15.24 12.94 19.56
C ALA A 170 -16.50 12.73 20.43
N PRO A 171 -16.43 12.98 21.75
CA PRO A 171 -17.61 12.92 22.61
C PRO A 171 -18.75 13.82 22.11
N GLY A 172 -19.98 13.30 22.12
CA GLY A 172 -21.17 14.02 21.66
C GLY A 172 -21.32 14.14 20.15
N HIS A 173 -20.43 13.52 19.36
CA HIS A 173 -20.45 13.56 17.90
C HIS A 173 -20.51 12.15 17.29
N ALA A 174 -21.12 12.05 16.11
CA ALA A 174 -21.10 10.83 15.31
C ALA A 174 -19.67 10.56 14.80
N PRO A 175 -19.22 9.30 14.76
CA PRO A 175 -17.92 8.97 14.20
C PRO A 175 -17.89 9.28 12.71
N PHE A 176 -16.74 9.72 12.23
CA PHE A 176 -16.44 9.84 10.81
C PHE A 176 -15.53 8.69 10.41
N ASP A 177 -15.93 7.93 9.39
CA ASP A 177 -15.15 6.87 8.79
C ASP A 177 -14.90 7.22 7.32
N TRP A 178 -13.63 7.25 6.92
CA TRP A 178 -13.20 7.38 5.54
C TRP A 178 -12.48 6.11 5.12
N THR A 179 -12.91 5.53 4.01
CA THR A 179 -12.20 4.46 3.30
C THR A 179 -11.85 4.97 1.91
N GLY A 180 -10.57 4.88 1.54
CA GLY A 180 -10.12 5.33 0.23
C GLY A 180 -8.91 4.56 -0.27
N SER A 181 -8.94 4.19 -1.55
CA SER A 181 -7.77 3.68 -2.26
C SER A 181 -6.89 4.85 -2.69
N LEU A 182 -5.62 4.79 -2.35
CA LEU A 182 -4.59 5.72 -2.80
C LEU A 182 -3.76 5.09 -3.92
N ALA A 183 -3.67 5.77 -5.05
CA ALA A 183 -2.79 5.37 -6.15
C ALA A 183 -1.32 5.72 -5.86
N PRO A 184 -0.36 5.08 -6.56
CA PRO A 184 1.05 5.46 -6.46
C PRO A 184 1.29 6.95 -6.69
N GLY A 185 1.99 7.59 -5.76
CA GLY A 185 2.32 9.02 -5.80
C GLY A 185 1.12 9.97 -5.58
N GLU A 186 -0.07 9.43 -5.30
CA GLU A 186 -1.26 10.23 -5.07
C GLU A 186 -1.10 11.13 -3.84
N ARG A 187 -1.64 12.35 -3.92
CA ARG A 187 -1.80 13.23 -2.76
C ARG A 187 -3.29 13.45 -2.53
N ARG A 188 -3.80 12.92 -1.43
CA ARG A 188 -5.20 13.06 -1.03
C ARG A 188 -5.30 14.03 0.14
N THR A 189 -6.24 14.96 0.03
CA THR A 189 -6.51 15.93 1.09
C THR A 189 -7.91 15.73 1.65
N LEU A 190 -8.04 15.71 2.98
CA LEU A 190 -9.31 15.56 3.69
C LEU A 190 -9.55 16.74 4.65
N THR A 191 -10.80 17.16 4.72
CA THR A 191 -11.33 18.03 5.77
C THR A 191 -12.38 17.23 6.54
N ILE A 192 -12.22 17.13 7.86
CA ILE A 192 -13.08 16.31 8.71
C ILE A 192 -13.96 17.23 9.56
N GLN A 193 -15.27 17.02 9.49
CA GLN A 193 -16.25 17.68 10.34
C GLN A 193 -17.17 16.61 10.93
N LEU A 194 -17.18 16.50 12.26
CA LEU A 194 -18.04 15.54 12.96
C LEU A 194 -19.42 16.15 13.22
N ALA A 195 -20.48 15.39 12.97
CA ALA A 195 -21.84 15.81 13.24
C ALA A 195 -22.19 15.64 14.74
N SER A 196 -22.77 16.66 15.38
CA SER A 196 -23.25 16.55 16.77
C SER A 196 -24.48 15.64 16.86
N ILE A 197 -24.52 14.76 17.85
CA ILE A 197 -25.62 13.79 18.06
C ILE A 197 -26.86 14.45 18.72
N GLY A 198 -26.75 15.69 19.21
CA GLY A 198 -27.79 16.37 20.02
C GLY A 198 -28.44 17.63 19.42
N GLY A 199 -28.19 17.96 18.14
CA GLY A 199 -28.85 19.08 17.45
C GLY A 199 -30.15 18.64 16.76
N ASP A 200 -31.17 19.50 16.75
CA ASP A 200 -32.51 19.22 16.21
C ASP A 200 -32.51 18.45 14.87
N SER A 201 -33.23 17.32 14.86
CA SER A 201 -33.68 16.53 13.70
C SER A 201 -32.61 16.03 12.70
N VAL A 202 -32.03 14.86 12.99
CA VAL A 202 -31.35 14.00 11.99
C VAL A 202 -32.39 13.24 11.11
N ALA A 203 -33.69 13.47 11.32
CA ALA A 203 -34.77 12.64 10.77
C ALA A 203 -35.33 13.05 9.39
N GLU A 204 -34.87 14.11 8.73
CA GLU A 204 -35.44 14.53 7.43
C GLU A 204 -34.40 14.95 6.37
N SER A 205 -33.40 14.12 6.07
CA SER A 205 -32.68 14.30 4.79
C SER A 205 -32.26 12.98 4.15
N PRO A 206 -33.11 12.44 3.26
CA PRO A 206 -32.82 11.25 2.45
C PRO A 206 -31.70 11.40 1.42
N TRP A 207 -30.94 12.52 1.43
CA TRP A 207 -29.88 12.83 0.46
C TRP A 207 -28.48 12.99 1.10
N LEU A 208 -28.38 12.89 2.43
CA LEU A 208 -27.19 13.28 3.20
C LEU A 208 -26.08 12.20 3.28
N TRP A 209 -26.28 10.98 2.77
CA TRP A 209 -25.29 9.89 2.83
C TRP A 209 -24.28 9.83 1.67
N ILE A 210 -24.29 10.78 0.72
CA ILE A 210 -23.36 10.74 -0.43
C ILE A 210 -22.31 11.86 -0.44
N ALA A 211 -22.53 13.03 0.16
CA ALA A 211 -21.54 14.10 0.06
C ALA A 211 -21.80 15.21 1.07
N ILE A 212 -20.89 15.39 2.05
CA ILE A 212 -20.40 16.65 2.63
C ILE A 212 -19.19 16.23 3.49
N GLY A 213 -17.94 16.61 3.26
CA GLY A 213 -17.35 17.41 2.19
C GLY A 213 -15.84 17.13 2.15
N ALA A 214 -15.44 16.09 1.44
CA ALA A 214 -14.11 16.07 0.85
C ALA A 214 -14.15 17.05 -0.34
N VAL A 215 -13.65 18.27 -0.17
CA VAL A 215 -13.37 19.13 -1.33
C VAL A 215 -12.19 18.49 -2.06
N LEU A 216 -12.49 17.58 -2.98
CA LEU A 216 -11.51 16.94 -3.85
C LEU A 216 -11.01 17.95 -4.88
N VAL A 217 -9.96 18.69 -4.54
CA VAL A 217 -9.14 19.39 -5.55
C VAL A 217 -8.16 18.37 -6.15
N GLY A 218 -8.65 17.50 -7.05
CA GLY A 218 -7.80 16.53 -7.78
C GLY A 218 -8.56 15.25 -8.17
N GLY A 219 -8.54 14.87 -9.45
CA GLY A 219 -9.50 13.96 -10.07
C GLY A 219 -9.44 12.48 -9.68
N GLY A 220 -10.66 11.88 -9.55
CA GLY A 220 -10.96 10.47 -9.84
C GLY A 220 -11.27 9.57 -8.65
N VAL A 221 -12.56 9.25 -8.38
CA VAL A 221 -12.95 8.12 -7.50
C VAL A 221 -14.21 7.42 -8.02
N LEU A 222 -14.17 6.09 -8.00
CA LEU A 222 -15.32 5.19 -8.01
C LEU A 222 -15.40 4.60 -6.58
N ALA A 223 -16.43 4.95 -5.81
CA ALA A 223 -16.64 4.44 -4.45
C ALA A 223 -17.68 3.31 -4.49
N ALA A 224 -17.34 2.14 -3.93
CA ALA A 224 -18.29 1.05 -3.71
C ALA A 224 -18.46 0.85 -2.20
N VAL A 225 -19.68 1.08 -1.70
CA VAL A 225 -20.06 0.86 -0.30
C VAL A 225 -20.78 -0.48 -0.22
N LEU A 226 -20.27 -1.41 0.59
CA LEU A 226 -20.99 -2.62 1.00
C LEU A 226 -21.64 -2.36 2.37
N ILE A 227 -22.97 -2.53 2.45
CA ILE A 227 -23.75 -2.43 3.69
C ILE A 227 -24.01 -3.86 4.18
N ASP A 228 -23.59 -4.17 5.41
CA ASP A 228 -24.01 -5.37 6.15
C ASP A 228 -25.26 -5.03 6.96
N ASP A 229 -26.31 -5.83 6.81
CA ASP A 229 -27.70 -5.46 7.14
C ASP A 229 -28.26 -6.30 8.32
N SER A 230 -27.48 -6.46 9.39
CA SER A 230 -27.79 -7.45 10.45
C SER A 230 -28.32 -6.87 11.78
N LEU A 231 -29.08 -5.78 11.79
CA LEU A 231 -29.79 -5.31 12.99
C LEU A 231 -31.21 -4.82 12.69
N GLN A 232 -32.06 -5.73 12.20
CA GLN A 232 -33.52 -5.55 12.33
C GLN A 232 -34.00 -6.17 13.65
N LEU A 233 -33.93 -5.37 14.72
CA LEU A 233 -34.84 -5.53 15.86
C LEU A 233 -36.16 -4.84 15.49
N ALA A 234 -37.16 -5.61 15.07
CA ALA A 234 -38.53 -5.11 14.91
C ALA A 234 -39.36 -5.40 16.18
N PRO A 235 -40.24 -4.47 16.60
CA PRO A 235 -40.86 -4.44 17.92
C PRO A 235 -42.17 -5.24 18.02
N GLU A 236 -42.53 -5.63 19.25
CA GLU A 236 -43.82 -6.19 19.64
C GLU A 236 -44.99 -5.32 19.17
N SER A 237 -45.93 -5.89 18.40
CA SER A 237 -47.26 -5.31 18.22
C SER A 237 -48.24 -5.95 19.22
N GLU A 238 -48.56 -5.16 20.23
CA GLU A 238 -49.63 -5.32 21.21
C GLU A 238 -50.98 -5.49 20.49
N ASN A 239 -51.64 -6.64 20.70
CA ASN A 239 -52.91 -6.97 20.08
C ASN A 239 -54.04 -6.63 21.07
N THR A 240 -54.70 -5.48 20.88
CA THR A 240 -55.85 -5.07 21.70
C THR A 240 -57.14 -5.71 21.17
N VAL A 241 -57.84 -6.44 22.04
CA VAL A 241 -59.16 -7.06 21.81
C VAL A 241 -60.29 -6.04 22.03
N ARG A 242 -61.39 -6.15 21.26
CA ARG A 242 -62.82 -5.84 21.61
C ARG A 242 -63.68 -5.94 20.34
N PHE A 243 -64.90 -6.49 20.27
CA PHE A 243 -65.84 -7.18 21.17
C PHE A 243 -66.51 -8.31 20.38
#